data_AF-A0A3B3R5B1-F1
#
_entry.id   AF-A0A3B3R5B1-F1
#
_cell.length_a   1.000
_cell.length_b   1.000
_cell.length_c   1.000
_cell.angle_alpha   90.00
_cell.angle_beta   90.00
_cell.angle_gamma   90.00
#
_symmetry.space_group_name_H-M   'P 1'
#
loop_
_entity.id
_entity.type
_entity.pdbx_description
1 polymer ?
#
loop_
_entity_poly.entity_id
_entity_poly.type
_entity_poly.pdbx_seq_one_letter_code
_entity_poly.pdbx_strand_id
1 'polypeptide(L)'
;MAYLTCSQICMKYLLFIFNFVFWLAGTVLFAVALWLRFNSKTKSFFEGELSASLFLTGVHILIVAGALTMALGFLGCCGAVRESPSTLGLVKIWLPWHQSQLL
;
A
#
# COMPACT_ATOMS: atom_id res chain seq x y z
N MET A 1 -3.75 -12.10 -35.78
CA MET A 1 -3.51 -12.43 -34.36
C MET A 1 -2.27 -11.73 -33.77
N ALA A 2 -1.78 -10.60 -34.32
CA ALA A 2 -0.62 -9.88 -33.78
C ALA A 2 -0.99 -8.72 -32.81
N TYR A 3 -2.20 -8.17 -32.92
CA TYR A 3 -2.68 -7.09 -32.03
C TYR A 3 -2.98 -7.58 -30.61
N LEU A 4 -3.28 -8.87 -30.44
CA LEU A 4 -3.61 -9.45 -29.13
C LEU A 4 -2.36 -9.68 -28.28
N THR A 5 -1.17 -9.86 -28.87
CA THR A 5 0.06 -10.17 -28.11
C THR A 5 0.77 -8.91 -27.61
N CYS A 6 0.83 -7.83 -28.41
CA CYS A 6 1.48 -6.58 -27.99
C CYS A 6 0.72 -5.86 -26.86
N SER A 7 -0.61 -5.88 -26.87
CA SER A 7 -1.45 -5.28 -25.82
C SER A 7 -1.26 -5.98 -24.46
N GLN A 8 -1.14 -7.31 -24.45
CA GLN A 8 -0.95 -8.08 -23.22
C GLN A 8 0.42 -7.84 -22.58
N ILE A 9 1.46 -7.66 -23.39
CA ILE A 9 2.81 -7.28 -22.90
C ILE A 9 2.82 -5.85 -22.37
N CYS A 10 2.17 -4.91 -23.07
CA CYS A 10 2.08 -3.52 -22.65
C CYS A 10 1.39 -3.40 -21.27
N MET A 11 0.25 -4.07 -21.09
CA MET A 11 -0.49 -4.10 -19.82
C MET A 11 0.35 -4.65 -18.65
N LYS A 12 1.08 -5.75 -18.86
CA LYS A 12 1.96 -6.32 -17.83
C LYS A 12 3.07 -5.36 -17.40
N TYR A 13 3.70 -4.71 -18.38
CA TYR A 13 4.75 -3.74 -18.12
C TYR A 13 4.22 -2.50 -17.38
N LEU A 14 3.05 -2.01 -17.77
CA LEU A 14 2.39 -0.87 -17.13
C LEU A 14 2.02 -1.19 -15.68
N LEU A 15 1.49 -2.39 -15.41
CA LEU A 15 1.19 -2.87 -14.06
C LEU A 15 2.45 -3.01 -13.20
N PHE A 16 3.55 -3.54 -13.76
CA PHE A 16 4.82 -3.67 -13.05
C PHE A 16 5.40 -2.31 -12.67
N ILE A 17 5.45 -1.37 -13.62
CA ILE A 17 5.98 -0.01 -13.39
C ILE A 17 5.12 0.74 -12.38
N PHE A 18 3.79 0.72 -12.54
CA PHE A 18 2.88 1.42 -11.63
C PHE A 18 2.99 0.87 -10.21
N ASN A 19 3.05 -0.45 -10.06
CA ASN A 19 3.23 -1.08 -8.76
C ASN A 19 4.59 -0.71 -8.13
N PHE A 20 5.67 -0.69 -8.93
CA PHE A 20 7.00 -0.30 -8.46
C PHE A 20 7.05 1.15 -7.99
N VAL A 21 6.37 2.06 -8.69
CA VAL A 21 6.25 3.47 -8.28
C VAL A 21 5.49 3.58 -6.95
N PHE A 22 4.38 2.85 -6.79
CA PHE A 22 3.64 2.79 -5.53
C PHE A 22 4.46 2.22 -4.37
N TRP A 23 5.27 1.20 -4.66
CA TRP A 23 6.17 0.59 -3.69
C TRP A 23 7.26 1.57 -3.22
N LEU A 24 7.88 2.31 -4.15
CA LEU A 24 8.85 3.36 -3.81
C LEU A 24 8.18 4.49 -3.00
N ALA A 25 7.00 4.94 -3.42
CA ALA A 25 6.24 5.97 -2.70
C ALA A 25 5.91 5.52 -1.26
N GLY A 26 5.45 4.27 -1.08
CA GLY A 26 5.18 3.69 0.23
C GLY A 26 6.44 3.61 1.11
N THR A 27 7.58 3.25 0.52
CA THR A 27 8.88 3.19 1.22
C THR A 27 9.32 4.58 1.69
N VAL A 28 9.18 5.61 0.85
CA VAL A 28 9.50 7.00 1.21
C VAL A 28 8.59 7.48 2.33
N LEU A 29 7.28 7.24 2.23
CA LEU A 29 6.31 7.63 3.25
C LEU A 29 6.59 6.93 4.60
N PHE A 30 6.91 5.65 4.56
CA PHE A 30 7.27 4.85 5.74
C PHE A 30 8.57 5.34 6.38
N ALA A 31 9.60 5.63 5.56
CA ALA A 31 10.86 6.19 6.04
C ALA A 31 10.66 7.57 6.70
N VAL A 32 9.83 8.45 6.12
CA VAL A 32 9.48 9.74 6.72
C VAL A 32 8.69 9.55 8.03
N ALA A 33 7.76 8.60 8.08
CA ALA A 33 7.00 8.28 9.29
C ALA A 33 7.91 7.78 10.43
N LEU A 34 8.87 6.91 10.11
CA LEU A 34 9.91 6.46 11.03
C LEU A 34 10.84 7.61 11.45
N TRP A 35 11.25 8.45 10.51
CA TRP A 35 12.09 9.62 10.79
C TRP A 35 11.41 10.56 11.79
N LEU A 36 10.12 10.84 11.60
CA LEU A 36 9.29 11.61 12.53
C LEU A 36 9.16 10.92 13.90
N ARG A 37 9.05 9.59 13.93
CA ARG A 37 8.99 8.81 15.18
C ARG A 37 10.31 8.85 15.94
N PHE A 38 11.45 8.69 15.28
CA PHE A 38 12.78 8.69 15.90
C PHE A 38 13.23 10.10 16.30
N ASN A 39 12.91 11.13 15.51
CA ASN A 39 13.12 12.53 15.86
C ASN A 39 12.00 13.09 16.77
N SER A 40 11.52 12.29 17.72
CA SER A 40 10.51 12.69 18.70
C SER A 40 10.99 13.77 19.70
N LYS A 41 12.23 14.25 19.59
CA LYS A 41 12.73 15.43 20.33
C LYS A 41 11.98 16.72 19.96
N THR A 42 11.19 16.75 18.87
CA THR A 42 10.31 17.88 18.51
C THR A 42 8.93 17.84 19.17
N LYS A 43 8.57 16.77 19.90
CA LYS A 43 7.29 16.69 20.64
C LYS A 43 7.16 17.76 21.72
N SER A 44 8.27 18.30 22.20
CA SER A 44 8.28 19.40 23.17
C SER A 44 7.97 20.77 22.56
N PHE A 45 7.93 20.91 21.23
CA PHE A 45 7.60 22.20 20.57
C PHE A 45 6.11 22.34 20.23
N PHE A 46 5.32 21.27 20.36
CA PHE A 46 3.87 21.28 20.19
C PHE A 46 3.21 21.08 21.57
N GLU A 47 3.38 22.08 22.45
CA GLU A 47 2.76 22.18 23.78
C GLU A 47 1.25 22.43 23.69
N GLY A 48 0.54 21.46 23.13
CA GLY A 48 -0.90 21.31 23.23
C GLY A 48 -1.18 19.82 23.38
N GLU A 49 -1.48 19.36 24.60
CA GLU A 49 -1.75 17.96 24.94
C GLU A 49 -2.67 17.25 23.92
N LEU A 50 -3.62 17.99 23.35
CA LEU A 50 -4.56 17.49 22.35
C LEU A 50 -3.92 17.31 20.95
N SER A 51 -3.10 18.25 20.50
CA SER A 51 -2.46 18.21 19.17
C SER A 51 -1.29 17.23 19.11
N ALA A 52 -0.55 17.06 20.21
CA ALA A 52 0.51 16.05 20.31
C ALA A 52 -0.05 14.62 20.18
N SER A 53 -1.18 14.35 20.83
CA SER A 53 -1.87 13.06 20.78
C SER A 53 -2.35 12.69 19.37
N LEU A 54 -2.93 13.67 18.66
CA LEU A 54 -3.31 13.51 17.25
C LEU A 54 -2.10 13.29 16.33
N PHE A 55 -0.99 14.00 16.57
CA PHE A 55 0.23 13.82 15.78
C PHE A 55 0.86 12.44 15.99
N LEU A 56 0.93 11.94 17.22
CA LEU A 56 1.38 10.57 17.50
C LEU A 56 0.50 9.53 16.80
N THR A 57 -0.82 9.72 16.87
CA THR A 57 -1.81 8.83 16.24
C THR A 57 -1.64 8.84 14.73
N GLY A 58 -1.52 10.02 14.12
CA GLY A 58 -1.29 10.19 12.69
C GLY A 58 -0.01 9.52 12.22
N VAL A 59 1.12 9.71 12.92
CA VAL A 59 2.39 9.04 12.59
C VAL A 59 2.24 7.51 12.70
N HIS A 60 1.52 7.00 13.70
CA HIS A 60 1.31 5.56 13.84
C HIS A 60 0.48 4.97 12.69
N ILE A 61 -0.58 5.66 12.27
CA ILE A 61 -1.38 5.29 11.11
C ILE A 61 -0.53 5.34 9.83
N LEU A 62 0.33 6.35 9.68
CA LEU A 62 1.23 6.51 8.54
C LEU A 62 2.26 5.36 8.45
N ILE A 63 2.77 4.88 9.60
CA ILE A 63 3.66 3.71 9.68
C ILE A 63 2.92 2.45 9.22
N VAL A 64 1.73 2.19 9.77
CA VAL A 64 0.95 0.98 9.43
C VAL A 64 0.50 1.01 7.96
N ALA A 65 -0.04 2.13 7.49
CA ALA A 65 -0.47 2.32 6.11
C ALA A 65 0.72 2.27 5.12
N GLY A 66 1.86 2.87 5.47
CA GLY A 66 3.09 2.80 4.68
C GLY A 66 3.62 1.38 4.54
N ALA A 67 3.65 0.61 5.63
CA ALA A 67 4.07 -0.79 5.59
C ALA A 67 3.10 -1.67 4.78
N LEU A 68 1.79 -1.45 4.95
CA LEU A 68 0.75 -2.18 4.21
C LEU A 68 0.84 -1.90 2.71
N THR A 69 0.96 -0.63 2.31
CA THR A 69 1.11 -0.24 0.89
C THR A 69 2.40 -0.78 0.29
N MET A 70 3.50 -0.84 1.06
CA MET A 70 4.76 -1.47 0.64
C MET A 70 4.60 -2.99 0.45
N ALA A 71 3.87 -3.67 1.33
CA ALA A 71 3.56 -5.10 1.18
C ALA A 71 2.64 -5.38 -0.02
N LEU A 72 1.59 -4.57 -0.20
CA LEU A 72 0.66 -4.66 -1.34
C LEU A 72 1.36 -4.37 -2.68
N GLY A 73 2.32 -3.44 -2.70
CA GLY A 73 3.25 -3.23 -3.82
C GLY A 73 3.98 -4.54 -4.16
N PHE A 74 4.77 -5.06 -3.22
CA PHE A 74 5.54 -6.28 -3.44
C PHE A 74 4.69 -7.48 -3.90
N LEU A 75 3.50 -7.67 -3.30
CA LEU A 75 2.55 -8.72 -3.69
C LEU A 75 1.99 -8.51 -5.09
N GLY A 76 1.79 -7.27 -5.54
CA GLY A 76 1.36 -6.99 -6.91
C GLY A 76 2.43 -7.27 -7.96
N CYS A 77 3.72 -7.07 -7.65
CA CYS A 77 4.82 -7.54 -8.49
C CYS A 77 4.87 -9.06 -8.58
N CYS A 78 4.70 -9.77 -7.45
CA CYS A 78 4.63 -11.24 -7.45
C CYS A 78 3.37 -11.78 -8.16
N GLY A 79 2.24 -11.07 -8.06
CA GLY A 79 0.99 -11.41 -8.73
C GLY A 79 1.06 -11.23 -10.25
N ALA A 80 1.75 -10.21 -10.74
CA ALA A 80 1.97 -9.99 -12.17
C ALA A 80 2.94 -11.00 -12.80
N VAL A 81 3.92 -11.50 -12.04
CA VAL A 81 4.85 -12.56 -12.46
C VAL A 81 4.18 -13.95 -12.44
N ARG A 82 3.20 -14.17 -11.55
CA ARG A 82 2.41 -15.40 -11.49
C ARG A 82 1.27 -15.39 -12.50
N GLU A 83 1.62 -15.52 -13.76
CA GLU A 83 0.70 -15.91 -14.84
C GLU A 83 0.35 -17.41 -14.74
N SER A 84 -0.19 -17.84 -13.60
CA SER A 84 -0.97 -19.08 -13.51
C SER A 84 -2.44 -18.69 -13.47
N PRO A 85 -3.30 -19.22 -14.36
CA PRO A 85 -4.70 -18.86 -14.43
C PRO A 85 -5.41 -19.27 -13.14
N SER A 86 -5.50 -18.35 -12.19
CA SER A 86 -6.39 -18.46 -11.05
C SER A 86 -7.02 -17.10 -10.80
N THR A 87 -7.91 -16.73 -11.72
CA THR A 87 -9.17 -16.09 -11.36
C THR A 87 -9.66 -16.75 -10.06
N LEU A 88 -9.57 -16.09 -8.89
CA LEU A 88 -10.32 -16.37 -7.63
C LEU A 88 -9.66 -15.89 -6.31
N GLY A 89 -8.50 -15.22 -6.30
CA GLY A 89 -7.94 -14.71 -5.03
C GLY A 89 -8.76 -13.55 -4.42
N LEU A 90 -9.20 -12.62 -5.27
CA LEU A 90 -9.90 -11.40 -4.86
C LEU A 90 -11.39 -11.63 -4.57
N VAL A 91 -12.01 -12.65 -5.17
CA VAL A 91 -13.42 -13.01 -4.88
C VAL A 91 -13.56 -13.54 -3.44
N LYS A 92 -12.54 -14.24 -2.91
CA LYS A 92 -12.53 -14.76 -1.54
C LYS A 92 -12.36 -13.68 -0.46
N ILE A 93 -11.69 -12.56 -0.77
CA ILE A 93 -11.53 -11.45 0.19
C ILE A 93 -12.70 -10.46 0.16
N TRP A 94 -13.47 -10.41 -0.94
CA TRP A 94 -14.64 -9.55 -1.11
C TRP A 94 -15.91 -10.13 -0.50
N LEU A 95 -16.05 -11.46 -0.44
CA LEU A 95 -17.25 -12.11 0.09
C LEU A 95 -17.51 -11.82 1.58
N PRO A 96 -16.50 -11.72 2.47
CA PRO A 96 -16.73 -11.33 3.86
C PRO A 96 -17.26 -9.90 4.03
N TRP A 97 -16.80 -8.94 3.20
CA TRP A 97 -17.24 -7.54 3.25
C TRP A 97 -18.64 -7.33 2.69
N HIS A 98 -19.10 -8.19 1.76
CA HIS A 98 -20.45 -8.15 1.20
C HIS A 98 -21.49 -8.88 2.07
N GLN A 99 -21.07 -9.85 2.88
CA GLN A 99 -21.97 -10.55 3.82
C GLN A 99 -22.33 -9.67 5.03
N SER A 100 -21.49 -8.72 5.41
CA SER A 100 -21.70 -7.78 6.54
C SER A 100 -22.69 -6.64 6.25
N GLN A 101 -23.28 -6.58 5.06
CA GLN A 101 -24.35 -5.62 4.69
C GLN A 101 -25.74 -6.29 4.58
N LEU A 102 -25.84 -7.61 4.80
CA LEU A 102 -27.08 -8.39 4.71
C LEU A 102 -27.48 -9.10 6.03
N LEU A 103 -26.78 -8.81 7.14
CA LEU A 103 -27.14 -9.20 8.52
C LEU A 103 -27.07 -8.00 9.46
#